data_AF-A0AAD1WQI2-F1
#
_entry.id   AF-A0AAD1WQI2-F1
#
_cell.length_a   1.000
_cell.length_b   1.000
_cell.length_c   1.000
_cell.angle_alpha   90.00
_cell.angle_beta   90.00
_cell.angle_gamma   90.00
#
_symmetry.space_group_name_H-M   'P 1'
#
loop_
_entity.id
_entity.type
_entity.pdbx_description
1 polymer ?
#
loop_
_entity_poly.entity_id
_entity_poly.type
_entity_poly.pdbx_seq_one_letter_code
_entity_poly.pdbx_strand_id
1 'polypeptide(L)'
;NNTHPWRLNDTLLTKPDTATTIQKDIEAYFTDNPPEDTSVEIVWQAHKDVIRGTSIKLASYQQEQRKQRYIQLINDITDLTHKNKLYPSKDTQTQLTALQKDGS
;
A
#
# COMPACT_ATOMS: atom_id res chain seq x y z
N ASN A 1 -24.78 17.55 -5.03
CA ASN A 1 -24.22 16.48 -4.17
C ASN A 1 -23.28 15.60 -4.97
N ASN A 2 -21.97 15.84 -4.90
CA ASN A 2 -20.96 14.91 -5.43
C ASN A 2 -20.70 13.83 -4.38
N THR A 3 -21.62 12.87 -4.23
CA THR A 3 -21.32 11.65 -3.49
C THR A 3 -20.59 10.71 -4.44
N HIS A 4 -19.28 10.88 -4.57
CA HIS A 4 -18.45 9.85 -5.20
C HIS A 4 -18.44 8.64 -4.27
N PRO A 5 -19.05 7.51 -4.65
CA PRO A 5 -19.03 6.32 -3.82
C PRO A 5 -17.59 5.85 -3.70
N TRP A 6 -17.15 5.55 -2.49
CA TRP A 6 -15.87 4.91 -2.25
C TRP A 6 -15.77 3.63 -3.09
N ARG A 7 -14.60 3.40 -3.71
CA ARG A 7 -14.29 2.19 -4.47
C ARG A 7 -13.11 1.48 -3.85
N LEU A 8 -13.17 0.16 -3.81
CA LEU A 8 -12.04 -0.67 -3.42
C LEU A 8 -10.88 -0.45 -4.41
N ASN A 9 -9.67 -0.39 -3.90
CA ASN A 9 -8.48 -0.40 -4.72
C ASN A 9 -8.13 -1.86 -5.03
N ASP A 10 -8.52 -2.35 -6.22
CA ASP A 10 -8.35 -3.75 -6.61
C ASP A 10 -6.88 -4.21 -6.62
N THR A 11 -5.93 -3.28 -6.76
CA THR A 11 -4.49 -3.58 -6.67
C THR A 11 -4.06 -4.02 -5.26
N LEU A 12 -4.90 -3.83 -4.25
CA LEU A 12 -4.70 -4.42 -2.92
C LEU A 12 -4.87 -5.93 -2.95
N LEU A 13 -5.80 -6.44 -3.77
CA LEU A 13 -6.12 -7.86 -3.81
C LEU A 13 -5.07 -8.69 -4.56
N THR A 14 -4.24 -8.05 -5.37
CA THR A 14 -3.15 -8.71 -6.09
C THR A 14 -1.93 -8.99 -5.20
N LYS A 15 -1.90 -8.45 -3.97
CA LYS A 15 -0.82 -8.65 -3.01
C LYS A 15 -1.22 -9.73 -2.00
N PRO A 16 -0.51 -10.87 -1.94
CA PRO A 16 -0.86 -12.00 -1.08
C PRO A 16 -1.05 -11.63 0.40
N ASP A 17 -0.18 -10.78 0.95
CA ASP A 17 -0.24 -10.36 2.36
C ASP A 17 -1.49 -9.52 2.66
N THR A 18 -1.89 -8.69 1.69
CA THR A 18 -3.05 -7.80 1.82
C THR A 18 -4.34 -8.60 1.70
N ALA A 19 -4.41 -9.54 0.75
CA ALA A 19 -5.53 -10.47 0.62
C ALA A 19 -5.71 -11.33 1.89
N THR A 20 -4.61 -11.86 2.43
CA THR A 20 -4.62 -12.65 3.67
C THR A 20 -5.12 -11.83 4.87
N THR A 21 -4.71 -10.56 4.97
CA THR A 21 -5.17 -9.66 6.04
C THR A 21 -6.67 -9.42 5.94
N ILE A 22 -7.17 -9.11 4.74
CA ILE A 22 -8.60 -8.87 4.51
C ILE A 22 -9.41 -10.14 4.82
N GLN A 23 -8.92 -11.32 4.42
CA GLN A 23 -9.57 -12.59 4.73
C GLN A 23 -9.68 -12.82 6.25
N LYS A 24 -8.60 -12.60 7.00
CA LYS A 24 -8.61 -12.73 8.47
C LYS A 24 -9.59 -11.77 9.11
N ASP A 25 -9.66 -10.52 8.65
CA ASP A 25 -10.60 -9.54 9.17
C ASP A 25 -12.06 -9.93 8.85
N ILE A 26 -12.30 -10.56 7.69
CA ILE A 26 -13.63 -11.09 7.34
C ILE A 26 -14.06 -12.17 8.35
N GLU A 27 -13.19 -13.12 8.65
CA GLU A 27 -13.47 -14.25 9.55
C GLU A 27 -13.58 -13.80 11.03
N ALA A 28 -12.71 -12.89 11.45
CA ALA A 28 -12.68 -12.37 12.83
C ALA A 28 -13.97 -11.62 13.18
N TYR A 29 -14.52 -10.83 12.25
CA TYR A 29 -15.71 -10.03 12.53
C TYR A 29 -16.89 -10.87 13.02
N PHE A 30 -17.19 -11.99 12.36
CA PHE A 30 -18.32 -12.85 12.74
C PHE A 30 -18.02 -13.73 13.95
N THR A 31 -16.74 -13.99 14.23
CA THR A 31 -16.32 -14.69 15.45
C THR A 31 -16.50 -13.80 16.69
N ASP A 32 -16.13 -12.53 16.56
CA ASP A 32 -16.16 -11.57 17.66
C ASP A 32 -17.54 -10.93 17.86
N ASN A 33 -18.40 -10.94 16.84
CA ASN A 33 -19.73 -10.32 16.85
C ASN A 33 -20.81 -11.35 16.46
N PRO A 34 -21.11 -12.32 17.33
CA PRO A 34 -22.17 -13.30 17.06
C PRO A 34 -23.52 -12.59 16.91
N PRO A 35 -24.34 -12.96 15.91
CA PRO A 35 -25.51 -12.18 15.50
C PRO A 35 -26.76 -12.40 16.38
N GLU A 36 -26.62 -12.80 17.64
CA GLU A 36 -27.70 -13.37 18.46
C GLU A 36 -28.95 -12.48 18.57
N ASP A 37 -28.76 -11.16 18.76
CA ASP A 37 -29.86 -10.19 18.91
C ASP A 37 -29.87 -9.08 17.84
N THR A 38 -29.01 -9.18 16.82
CA THR A 38 -28.85 -8.13 15.80
C THR A 38 -29.35 -8.61 14.44
N SER A 39 -30.12 -7.77 13.75
CA SER A 39 -30.62 -8.11 12.41
C SER A 39 -29.46 -8.36 11.44
N VAL A 40 -29.62 -9.33 10.54
CA VAL A 40 -28.60 -9.72 9.56
C VAL A 40 -28.17 -8.52 8.71
N GLU A 41 -29.09 -7.60 8.40
CA GLU A 41 -28.82 -6.39 7.63
C GLU A 41 -27.84 -5.46 8.37
N ILE A 42 -28.03 -5.28 9.68
CA ILE A 42 -27.16 -4.44 10.52
C ILE A 42 -25.77 -5.10 10.63
N VAL A 43 -25.74 -6.41 10.90
CA VAL A 43 -24.47 -7.17 10.96
C VAL A 43 -23.71 -7.06 9.65
N TRP A 44 -24.40 -7.22 8.52
CA TRP A 44 -23.80 -7.09 7.18
C TRP A 44 -23.31 -5.68 6.89
N GLN A 45 -24.06 -4.65 7.31
CA GLN A 45 -23.66 -3.26 7.11
C GLN A 45 -22.39 -2.92 7.91
N ALA A 46 -22.38 -3.26 9.20
CA ALA A 46 -21.22 -3.05 10.06
C ALA A 46 -19.99 -3.84 9.57
N HIS A 47 -20.17 -5.08 9.14
CA HIS A 47 -19.11 -5.89 8.52
C HIS A 47 -18.47 -5.19 7.31
N LYS A 48 -19.29 -4.71 6.37
CA LYS A 48 -18.80 -3.97 5.19
C LYS A 48 -18.03 -2.70 5.59
N ASP A 49 -18.46 -2.02 6.64
CA ASP A 49 -17.82 -0.81 7.12
C ASP A 49 -16.45 -1.11 7.75
N VAL A 50 -16.30 -2.23 8.46
CA VAL A 50 -15.02 -2.75 8.96
C VAL A 50 -14.07 -3.07 7.80
N ILE A 51 -14.51 -3.87 6.82
CA ILE A 51 -13.67 -4.22 5.65
C ILE A 51 -13.24 -2.98 4.88
N ARG A 52 -14.14 -1.99 4.74
CA ARG A 52 -13.81 -0.72 4.11
C ARG A 52 -12.71 0.01 4.88
N GLY A 53 -12.83 0.10 6.20
CA GLY A 53 -11.82 0.69 7.08
C GLY A 53 -10.45 0.02 6.91
N THR A 54 -10.41 -1.31 6.95
CA THR A 54 -9.19 -2.09 6.70
C THR A 54 -8.61 -1.81 5.32
N SER A 55 -9.45 -1.82 4.28
CA SER A 55 -9.03 -1.59 2.89
C SER A 55 -8.44 -0.19 2.70
N ILE A 56 -9.05 0.84 3.30
CA ILE A 56 -8.55 2.21 3.28
C ILE A 56 -7.19 2.28 4.00
N LYS A 57 -7.07 1.70 5.19
CA LYS A 57 -5.81 1.66 5.95
C LYS A 57 -4.69 1.01 5.15
N LEU A 58 -4.96 -0.12 4.51
CA LEU A 58 -3.99 -0.85 3.68
C LEU A 58 -3.59 -0.01 2.44
N ALA A 59 -4.55 0.63 1.77
CA ALA A 59 -4.27 1.53 0.65
C ALA A 59 -3.36 2.70 1.07
N SER A 60 -3.69 3.40 2.15
CA SER A 60 -2.90 4.52 2.65
C SER A 60 -1.49 4.09 3.05
N TYR A 61 -1.36 2.95 3.73
CA TYR A 61 -0.06 2.40 4.10
C TYR A 61 0.81 2.10 2.86
N GLN A 62 0.23 1.47 1.83
CA GLN A 62 0.96 1.18 0.60
C GLN A 62 1.32 2.45 -0.18
N GLN A 63 0.46 3.46 -0.19
CA GLN A 63 0.76 4.75 -0.80
C GLN A 63 1.96 5.40 -0.11
N GLU A 64 1.99 5.38 1.22
CA GLU A 64 3.11 5.92 1.99
C GLU A 64 4.40 5.15 1.72
N GLN A 65 4.36 3.80 1.70
CA GLN A 65 5.53 3.00 1.35
C GLN A 65 6.08 3.33 -0.05
N ARG A 66 5.20 3.49 -1.05
CA ARG A 66 5.61 3.87 -2.42
C ARG A 66 6.27 5.24 -2.43
N LYS A 67 5.70 6.21 -1.71
CA LYS A 67 6.24 7.57 -1.59
C LYS A 67 7.62 7.56 -0.93
N GLN A 68 7.78 6.83 0.17
CA GLN A 68 9.06 6.70 0.87
C GLN A 68 10.12 6.07 -0.04
N ARG A 69 9.77 4.99 -0.76
CA ARG A 69 10.68 4.34 -1.71
C ARG A 69 11.08 5.28 -2.85
N TYR A 70 10.15 6.07 -3.38
CA TYR A 70 10.45 7.08 -4.40
C TYR A 70 11.42 8.15 -3.90
N ILE A 71 11.17 8.70 -2.71
CA ILE A 71 12.06 9.70 -2.09
C ILE A 71 13.46 9.12 -1.88
N GLN A 72 13.55 7.89 -1.37
CA GLN A 72 14.84 7.22 -1.17
C GLN A 72 15.59 7.07 -2.50
N LEU A 73 14.93 6.62 -3.57
CA LEU A 73 15.54 6.45 -4.88
C LEU A 73 16.08 7.78 -5.43
N ILE A 74 15.34 8.88 -5.28
CA ILE A 74 15.79 10.21 -5.70
C ILE A 74 17.01 10.68 -4.90
N ASN A 75 17.04 10.43 -3.59
CA ASN A 75 18.19 10.75 -2.76
C ASN A 75 19.42 9.94 -3.18
N ASP A 76 19.27 8.63 -3.40
CA ASP A 76 20.35 7.74 -3.83
C ASP A 76 20.94 8.19 -5.18
N ILE A 77 20.07 8.54 -6.15
CA ILE A 77 20.50 9.08 -7.45
C ILE A 77 21.25 10.40 -7.27
N THR A 78 20.75 11.28 -6.41
CA THR A 78 21.36 12.60 -6.16
C THR A 78 22.74 12.46 -5.54
N ASP A 79 22.88 11.60 -4.53
CA ASP A 79 24.14 11.34 -3.83
C ASP A 79 25.17 10.68 -4.74
N LEU A 80 24.76 9.67 -5.54
CA LEU A 80 25.65 9.03 -6.51
C LEU A 80 26.05 9.99 -7.64
N THR A 81 25.14 10.85 -8.09
CA THR A 81 25.46 11.90 -9.07
C THR A 81 26.51 12.84 -8.52
N HIS A 82 26.34 13.31 -7.29
CA HIS A 82 27.29 14.19 -6.63
C HIS A 82 28.65 13.52 -6.43
N LYS A 83 28.66 12.28 -5.92
CA LYS A 83 29.87 11.48 -5.74
C LYS A 83 30.61 11.26 -7.07
N ASN A 84 29.89 10.94 -8.15
CA ASN A 84 30.50 10.75 -9.46
C ASN A 84 31.05 12.06 -10.05
N LYS A 85 30.44 13.21 -9.76
CA LYS A 85 30.96 14.53 -10.17
C LYS A 85 32.28 14.86 -9.45
N LEU A 86 32.38 14.55 -8.15
CA LEU A 86 33.59 14.82 -7.35
C LEU A 86 34.70 13.80 -7.61
N TYR A 87 34.34 12.52 -7.69
CA TYR A 87 35.25 11.39 -7.84
C TYR A 87 34.72 10.43 -8.89
N PRO A 88 34.98 10.70 -10.19
CA PRO A 88 34.51 9.86 -11.28
C PRO A 88 35.07 8.44 -11.13
N SER A 89 34.18 7.44 -11.09
CA SER A 89 34.56 6.03 -11.03
C SER A 89 33.61 5.21 -11.88
N LYS A 90 34.14 4.18 -12.56
CA LYS A 90 33.35 3.24 -13.35
C LYS A 90 32.26 2.57 -12.50
N ASP A 91 32.57 2.27 -11.24
CA ASP A 91 31.62 1.66 -10.30
C ASP A 91 30.43 2.60 -10.01
N THR A 92 30.70 3.87 -9.70
CA THR A 92 29.65 4.89 -9.46
C THR A 92 28.80 5.12 -10.72
N GLN A 93 29.39 5.10 -11.91
CA GLN A 93 28.67 5.20 -13.18
C GLN A 93 27.76 3.99 -13.44
N THR A 94 28.23 2.77 -13.16
CA THR A 94 27.43 1.55 -13.30
C THR A 94 26.23 1.56 -12.36
N GLN A 95 26.43 1.94 -11.09
CA GLN A 95 25.35 2.04 -10.10
C GLN A 95 24.32 3.12 -10.48
N LEU A 96 24.78 4.28 -10.95
CA LEU A 96 23.90 5.36 -11.40
C LEU A 96 23.02 4.93 -12.59
N THR A 97 23.61 4.26 -13.57
CA THR A 97 22.90 3.77 -14.76
C THR A 97 21.88 2.69 -14.39
N ALA A 98 22.22 1.83 -13.42
CA ALA A 98 21.31 0.80 -12.93
C ALA A 98 20.09 1.41 -12.20
N LEU A 99 20.30 2.38 -11.31
CA LEU A 99 19.21 3.04 -10.58
C LEU A 99 18.31 3.89 -11.48
N GLN A 100 18.87 4.55 -12.50
CA GLN A 100 18.08 5.27 -13.50
C GLN A 100 17.18 4.35 -14.31
N LYS A 101 17.63 3.13 -14.58
CA LYS A 101 16.84 2.10 -15.28
C LYS A 101 15.75 1.48 -14.38
N ASP A 102 15.99 1.35 -13.09
CA ASP A 102 14.99 0.85 -12.12
C ASP A 102 13.88 1.89 -11.84
N GLY A 103 14.17 3.17 -12.05
CA GLY A 103 13.21 4.27 -11.92
C GLY A 103 12.46 4.67 -13.20
N SER A 104 12.76 4.06 -14.36
CA SER A 104 12.13 4.34 -15.68
C SER A 104 11.09 3.29 -16.03
#